data_AF-A0A0H2RF88-F1
#
_entry.id   AF-A0A0H2RF88-F1
#
_cell.length_a   1.000
_cell.length_b   1.000
_cell.length_c   1.000
_cell.angle_alpha   90.00
_cell.angle_beta   90.00
_cell.angle_gamma   90.00
#
_symmetry.space_group_name_H-M   'P 1'
#
loop_
_entity.id
_entity.type
_entity.pdbx_description
1 polymer ?
#
loop_
_entity_poly.entity_id
_entity_poly.type
_entity_poly.pdbx_seq_one_letter_code
_entity_poly.pdbx_strand_id
1 'polypeptide(L)'
;MTNDQGSGSSSSRSSVSPFDSASQQGDSKSDASTDVGNAIQENQVASGSEVSSSLSTTISDRSSLIERARSFLRSPQIRNEDPSAKRGFLQEKGMNPSEIEMLMREQPLQVPPVPPRTYPQPPPSNLPYILLGMAKLFTWLTGASAVLVLIYYRFLFPRVTRTALARLSLKQHQIALLSKLRESLGALKEKQAETFAVLPQPPPPQEERKYKDIHCLEDLNISPESEIAVPEYTLLRCAIQDLAAQKKPTTKEELFSTLESRYPWLTTEKGIEYESSLWDTLNNNPDFSEVEEDGLRVWMHKRVPPPDAEPSPLINSVTSLKNALPTKRSPINPYQHTLDTLTDFTGYITTQTYQMSTSSLRLPGVSGSSAPLDAQQEEVRREIRALKGLVLNRRTFAPSPASGAAARVSLHTVADNNTAI
;
A
#
# COMPACT_ATOMS: atom_id res chain seq x y z
N MET A 1 4.69 -40.57 30.96
CA MET A 1 3.94 -40.96 29.75
C MET A 1 2.75 -40.03 29.66
N THR A 2 2.44 -39.48 28.48
CA THR A 2 1.69 -38.22 28.29
C THR A 2 2.44 -37.01 28.93
N ASN A 3 2.26 -35.77 28.48
CA ASN A 3 1.81 -35.33 27.15
C ASN A 3 2.54 -34.02 26.80
N ASP A 4 3.15 -33.95 25.61
CA ASP A 4 3.80 -32.72 25.11
C ASP A 4 2.91 -32.06 24.06
N GLN A 5 2.56 -30.78 24.28
CA GLN A 5 1.84 -29.94 23.34
C GLN A 5 2.39 -28.51 23.34
N GLY A 6 3.58 -28.32 22.79
CA GLY A 6 4.06 -27.01 22.39
C GLY A 6 3.15 -26.36 21.32
N SER A 7 2.50 -25.26 21.67
CA SER A 7 1.57 -24.51 20.80
C SER A 7 2.28 -23.87 19.59
N GLY A 8 2.38 -24.62 18.49
CA GLY A 8 3.01 -24.18 17.24
C GLY A 8 2.30 -22.98 16.58
N SER A 9 3.07 -21.99 16.14
CA SER A 9 2.51 -20.77 15.52
C SER A 9 2.16 -20.96 14.04
N SER A 10 0.88 -20.79 13.73
CA SER A 10 0.28 -21.01 12.39
C SER A 10 0.66 -19.92 11.37
N SER A 11 1.85 -20.06 10.78
CA SER A 11 2.30 -19.19 9.68
C SER A 11 1.63 -19.56 8.35
N SER A 12 0.58 -18.83 7.98
CA SER A 12 -0.19 -19.03 6.74
C SER A 12 0.64 -18.87 5.46
N ARG A 13 1.13 -20.00 4.92
CA ARG A 13 1.77 -20.07 3.59
C ARG A 13 0.74 -19.83 2.48
N SER A 14 0.71 -18.64 1.90
CA SER A 14 -0.01 -18.38 0.65
C SER A 14 0.78 -18.93 -0.55
N SER A 15 0.27 -19.99 -1.16
CA SER A 15 0.85 -20.62 -2.34
C SER A 15 0.65 -19.76 -3.60
N VAL A 16 1.73 -19.19 -4.14
CA VAL A 16 1.73 -18.58 -5.47
C VAL A 16 2.05 -19.66 -6.50
N SER A 17 1.08 -20.00 -7.34
CA SER A 17 1.28 -20.89 -8.49
C SER A 17 1.90 -20.14 -9.68
N PRO A 18 2.86 -20.73 -10.40
CA PRO A 18 3.31 -20.19 -11.69
C PRO A 18 2.25 -20.48 -12.76
N PHE A 19 2.03 -19.53 -13.66
CA PHE A 19 1.17 -19.72 -14.83
C PHE A 19 1.99 -19.47 -16.09
N ASP A 20 2.35 -20.55 -16.79
CA ASP A 20 3.26 -20.53 -17.94
C ASP A 20 2.85 -21.64 -18.92
N SER A 21 2.37 -21.25 -20.11
CA SER A 21 2.03 -22.13 -21.26
C SER A 21 1.66 -21.29 -22.48
N ALA A 22 1.84 -21.84 -23.68
CA ALA A 22 1.97 -21.08 -24.92
C ALA A 22 1.00 -21.48 -26.06
N SER A 23 0.95 -20.60 -27.06
CA SER A 23 0.76 -20.85 -28.50
C SER A 23 -0.21 -21.94 -29.02
N GLN A 24 -1.33 -21.47 -29.57
CA GLN A 24 -1.97 -21.91 -30.84
C GLN A 24 -2.77 -20.67 -31.31
N GLN A 25 -2.63 -20.09 -32.50
CA GLN A 25 -2.42 -20.59 -33.87
C GLN A 25 -3.55 -21.47 -34.39
N GLY A 26 -4.41 -20.87 -35.20
CA GLY A 26 -5.52 -21.52 -35.91
C GLY A 26 -6.00 -20.63 -37.06
N ASP A 27 -5.64 -20.99 -38.29
CA ASP A 27 -6.17 -20.38 -39.51
C ASP A 27 -7.64 -20.74 -39.72
N SER A 28 -8.39 -19.85 -40.37
CA SER A 28 -9.64 -20.21 -41.05
C SER A 28 -9.93 -19.22 -42.17
N LYS A 29 -9.98 -19.76 -43.39
CA LYS A 29 -10.15 -19.04 -44.65
C LYS A 29 -11.32 -19.66 -45.41
N SER A 30 -12.20 -18.85 -46.01
CA SER A 30 -13.28 -19.33 -46.90
C SER A 30 -13.62 -18.31 -47.99
N ASP A 31 -13.42 -18.68 -49.25
CA ASP A 31 -13.69 -17.87 -50.46
C ASP A 31 -14.95 -18.38 -51.21
N ALA A 32 -15.76 -17.47 -51.77
CA ALA A 32 -16.76 -17.65 -52.85
C ALA A 32 -17.39 -16.26 -53.19
N SER A 33 -17.64 -15.74 -54.41
CA SER A 33 -17.85 -16.23 -55.80
C SER A 33 -19.23 -16.85 -56.07
N THR A 34 -20.07 -16.41 -57.04
CA THR A 34 -19.93 -15.32 -58.06
C THR A 34 -21.22 -14.43 -58.17
N ASP A 35 -21.98 -14.10 -59.25
CA ASP A 35 -22.03 -14.42 -60.71
C ASP A 35 -22.82 -13.34 -61.54
N VAL A 36 -23.14 -13.63 -62.82
CA VAL A 36 -23.86 -12.86 -63.90
C VAL A 36 -25.38 -12.67 -63.63
N GLY A 37 -26.20 -11.75 -64.20
CA GLY A 37 -26.15 -10.73 -65.30
C GLY A 37 -27.35 -9.73 -65.18
N ASN A 38 -28.03 -9.11 -66.18
CA ASN A 38 -27.95 -8.97 -67.66
C ASN A 38 -28.84 -7.73 -68.12
N ALA A 39 -29.10 -7.46 -69.43
CA ALA A 39 -29.76 -6.21 -69.94
C ALA A 39 -30.74 -6.38 -71.17
N ILE A 40 -31.39 -5.27 -71.64
CA ILE A 40 -31.83 -4.88 -73.06
C ILE A 40 -33.25 -4.21 -73.26
N GLN A 41 -33.31 -3.03 -73.94
CA GLN A 41 -34.28 -2.36 -74.93
C GLN A 41 -35.84 -2.50 -74.90
N GLU A 42 -36.74 -1.83 -75.69
CA GLU A 42 -36.90 -0.47 -76.36
C GLU A 42 -38.26 -0.39 -77.18
N ASN A 43 -38.64 0.76 -77.81
CA ASN A 43 -39.72 1.04 -78.84
C ASN A 43 -41.23 1.20 -78.42
N GLN A 44 -42.18 1.95 -79.05
CA GLN A 44 -42.44 2.70 -80.35
C GLN A 44 -43.36 1.98 -81.40
N VAL A 45 -44.32 2.57 -82.18
CA VAL A 45 -45.06 3.88 -82.25
C VAL A 45 -46.29 3.82 -83.27
N ALA A 46 -47.06 4.91 -83.53
CA ALA A 46 -48.10 5.16 -84.61
C ALA A 46 -49.49 4.43 -84.51
N SER A 47 -50.61 4.66 -85.27
CA SER A 47 -51.31 5.75 -86.07
C SER A 47 -52.73 5.20 -86.52
N GLY A 48 -53.71 5.81 -87.24
CA GLY A 48 -54.03 7.15 -87.85
C GLY A 48 -55.31 7.10 -88.78
N SER A 49 -55.82 8.25 -89.31
CA SER A 49 -56.80 8.44 -90.45
C SER A 49 -58.30 7.97 -90.33
N GLU A 50 -59.32 8.30 -91.19
CA GLU A 50 -59.75 9.53 -91.96
C GLU A 50 -61.16 9.42 -92.67
N VAL A 51 -61.81 10.59 -92.97
CA VAL A 51 -62.68 10.99 -94.15
C VAL A 51 -64.06 10.33 -94.53
N SER A 52 -65.09 11.19 -94.79
CA SER A 52 -66.38 11.07 -95.62
C SER A 52 -67.61 11.74 -94.93
N SER A 53 -68.69 12.36 -95.47
CA SER A 53 -69.33 12.67 -96.80
C SER A 53 -70.50 11.76 -97.29
N SER A 54 -71.66 12.22 -97.85
CA SER A 54 -72.35 13.55 -98.01
C SER A 54 -73.81 13.42 -98.61
N LEU A 55 -74.47 14.54 -99.00
CA LEU A 55 -75.69 14.74 -99.87
C LEU A 55 -77.14 14.46 -99.35
N SER A 56 -77.95 15.53 -99.17
CA SER A 56 -79.45 15.57 -99.19
C SER A 56 -80.02 17.00 -99.38
N THR A 57 -79.60 17.68 -100.46
CA THR A 57 -79.33 19.13 -100.66
C THR A 57 -80.45 20.20 -100.49
N THR A 58 -81.29 20.11 -99.47
CA THR A 58 -82.01 21.27 -98.87
C THR A 58 -82.23 21.07 -97.37
N ILE A 59 -82.61 19.85 -96.99
CA ILE A 59 -82.56 19.39 -95.61
C ILE A 59 -81.09 19.24 -95.18
N SER A 60 -80.20 18.74 -96.05
CA SER A 60 -78.73 18.84 -95.84
C SER A 60 -78.25 20.27 -95.75
N ASP A 61 -78.78 21.20 -96.52
CA ASP A 61 -78.26 22.58 -96.50
C ASP A 61 -78.58 23.22 -95.14
N ARG A 62 -79.79 23.00 -94.61
CA ARG A 62 -80.16 23.40 -93.25
C ARG A 62 -79.43 22.60 -92.16
N SER A 63 -79.32 21.26 -92.30
CA SER A 63 -78.69 20.42 -91.28
C SER A 63 -77.16 20.54 -91.27
N SER A 64 -76.52 20.81 -92.40
CA SER A 64 -75.10 21.16 -92.49
C SER A 64 -74.83 22.59 -92.04
N LEU A 65 -75.78 23.52 -92.17
CA LEU A 65 -75.70 24.81 -91.48
C LEU A 65 -75.76 24.63 -89.95
N ILE A 66 -76.64 23.75 -89.45
CA ILE A 66 -76.71 23.35 -88.03
C ILE A 66 -75.44 22.61 -87.60
N GLU A 67 -74.86 21.74 -88.43
CA GLU A 67 -73.59 21.06 -88.13
C GLU A 67 -72.40 22.01 -88.16
N ARG A 68 -72.39 22.99 -89.07
CA ARG A 68 -71.40 24.06 -89.14
C ARG A 68 -71.54 25.05 -87.97
N ALA A 69 -72.75 25.28 -87.49
CA ALA A 69 -72.98 25.98 -86.22
C ALA A 69 -72.47 25.14 -85.04
N ARG A 70 -72.74 23.83 -84.98
CA ARG A 70 -72.20 22.92 -83.95
C ARG A 70 -70.67 22.87 -83.97
N SER A 71 -70.02 22.90 -85.13
CA SER A 71 -68.54 22.91 -85.22
C SER A 71 -67.94 24.29 -84.89
N PHE A 72 -68.56 25.38 -85.34
CA PHE A 72 -68.21 26.75 -84.95
C PHE A 72 -68.30 26.95 -83.43
N LEU A 73 -69.40 26.51 -82.81
CA LEU A 73 -69.63 26.55 -81.36
C LEU A 73 -68.69 25.62 -80.57
N ARG A 74 -68.17 24.55 -81.18
CA ARG A 74 -67.13 23.67 -80.59
C ARG A 74 -65.71 24.23 -80.75
N SER A 75 -65.49 25.22 -81.61
CA SER A 75 -64.16 25.78 -81.86
C SER A 75 -63.62 26.53 -80.63
N PRO A 76 -62.31 26.45 -80.32
CA PRO A 76 -61.76 26.92 -79.06
C PRO A 76 -61.87 28.44 -78.86
N GLN A 77 -61.89 29.23 -79.93
CA GLN A 77 -62.01 30.69 -79.86
C GLN A 77 -63.45 31.12 -79.49
N ILE A 78 -64.47 30.60 -80.19
CA ILE A 78 -65.88 30.95 -79.94
C ILE A 78 -66.43 30.34 -78.65
N ARG A 79 -65.80 29.29 -78.08
CA ARG A 79 -66.20 28.76 -76.76
C ARG A 79 -66.17 29.83 -75.66
N ASN A 80 -65.17 30.71 -75.65
CA ASN A 80 -64.97 31.70 -74.59
C ASN A 80 -65.68 33.05 -74.83
N GLU A 81 -66.26 33.25 -76.02
CA GLU A 81 -66.99 34.48 -76.37
C GLU A 81 -68.34 34.57 -75.62
N ASP A 82 -68.98 35.74 -75.60
CA ASP A 82 -70.24 35.95 -74.88
C ASP A 82 -71.44 35.26 -75.59
N PRO A 83 -72.38 34.61 -74.87
CA PRO A 83 -73.54 33.97 -75.49
C PRO A 83 -74.47 34.91 -76.27
N SER A 84 -74.50 36.23 -75.99
CA SER A 84 -75.28 37.18 -76.81
C SER A 84 -74.68 37.36 -78.21
N ALA A 85 -73.35 37.49 -78.30
CA ALA A 85 -72.63 37.58 -79.58
C ALA A 85 -72.82 36.32 -80.43
N LYS A 86 -72.76 35.13 -79.81
CA LYS A 86 -73.02 33.84 -80.49
C LYS A 86 -74.43 33.76 -81.06
N ARG A 87 -75.45 34.20 -80.30
CA ARG A 87 -76.83 34.28 -80.78
C ARG A 87 -76.96 35.24 -81.96
N GLY A 88 -76.38 36.44 -81.85
CA GLY A 88 -76.35 37.43 -82.92
C GLY A 88 -75.71 36.89 -84.21
N PHE A 89 -74.53 36.29 -84.13
CA PHE A 89 -73.84 35.72 -85.29
C PHE A 89 -74.63 34.57 -85.94
N LEU A 90 -75.19 33.65 -85.15
CA LEU A 90 -76.00 32.54 -85.70
C LEU A 90 -77.30 33.03 -86.34
N GLN A 91 -77.92 34.07 -85.79
CA GLN A 91 -79.09 34.74 -86.38
C GLN A 91 -78.72 35.48 -87.68
N GLU A 92 -77.56 36.15 -87.72
CA GLU A 92 -77.01 36.79 -88.93
C GLU A 92 -76.72 35.75 -90.03
N LYS A 93 -76.34 34.51 -89.67
CA LYS A 93 -76.21 33.40 -90.62
C LYS A 93 -77.55 32.71 -90.96
N GLY A 94 -78.68 33.32 -90.63
CA GLY A 94 -80.01 32.89 -91.07
C GLY A 94 -80.63 31.73 -90.28
N MET A 95 -80.09 31.40 -89.10
CA MET A 95 -80.62 30.33 -88.25
C MET A 95 -81.82 30.83 -87.43
N ASN A 96 -82.84 29.98 -87.26
CA ASN A 96 -84.07 30.35 -86.54
C ASN A 96 -83.78 30.49 -85.02
N PRO A 97 -84.24 31.52 -84.31
CA PRO A 97 -84.04 31.65 -82.86
C PRO A 97 -84.34 30.38 -82.04
N SER A 98 -85.37 29.60 -82.40
CA SER A 98 -85.66 28.32 -81.73
C SER A 98 -84.60 27.23 -81.97
N GLU A 99 -83.98 27.19 -83.15
CA GLU A 99 -82.85 26.31 -83.46
C GLU A 99 -81.60 26.76 -82.70
N ILE A 100 -81.38 28.07 -82.57
CA ILE A 100 -80.27 28.65 -81.80
C ILE A 100 -80.42 28.32 -80.30
N GLU A 101 -81.61 28.44 -79.71
CA GLU A 101 -81.84 28.05 -78.32
C GLU A 101 -81.69 26.55 -78.10
N MET A 102 -82.16 25.72 -79.03
CA MET A 102 -81.93 24.28 -78.99
C MET A 102 -80.43 23.94 -79.04
N LEU A 103 -79.67 24.54 -79.98
CA LEU A 103 -78.22 24.36 -80.07
C LEU A 103 -77.46 24.86 -78.83
N MET A 104 -77.91 25.96 -78.22
CA MET A 104 -77.32 26.47 -76.98
C MET A 104 -77.64 25.57 -75.78
N ARG A 105 -78.76 24.83 -75.81
CA ARG A 105 -79.15 23.83 -74.79
C ARG A 105 -78.54 22.44 -75.03
N GLU A 106 -78.20 22.11 -76.27
CA GLU A 106 -77.42 20.92 -76.66
C GLU A 106 -75.92 21.05 -76.31
N GLN A 107 -75.41 22.25 -76.02
CA GLN A 107 -74.06 22.37 -75.48
C GLN A 107 -74.01 21.67 -74.12
N PRO A 108 -73.10 20.69 -73.93
CA PRO A 108 -72.94 20.07 -72.62
C PRO A 108 -72.52 21.14 -71.62
N LEU A 109 -73.26 21.29 -70.53
CA LEU A 109 -72.94 22.20 -69.43
C LEU A 109 -71.49 21.99 -69.02
N GLN A 110 -70.63 22.93 -69.41
CA GLN A 110 -69.18 22.72 -69.35
C GLN A 110 -68.71 22.91 -67.91
N VAL A 111 -68.84 21.84 -67.11
CA VAL A 111 -68.18 21.70 -65.81
C VAL A 111 -66.72 22.14 -66.00
N PRO A 112 -66.21 23.11 -65.20
CA PRO A 112 -64.87 23.64 -65.41
C PRO A 112 -63.88 22.47 -65.35
N PRO A 113 -62.91 22.39 -66.27
CA PRO A 113 -61.93 21.31 -66.27
C PRO A 113 -61.13 21.42 -64.97
N VAL A 114 -61.45 20.57 -64.00
CA VAL A 114 -60.66 20.41 -62.78
C VAL A 114 -59.24 20.10 -63.25
N PRO A 115 -58.24 20.93 -62.90
CA PRO A 115 -56.89 20.69 -63.38
C PRO A 115 -56.43 19.29 -62.95
N PRO A 116 -55.60 18.61 -63.75
CA PRO A 116 -54.99 17.36 -63.30
C PRO A 116 -54.39 17.58 -61.92
N ARG A 117 -54.54 16.60 -61.04
CA ARG A 117 -54.34 16.76 -59.58
C ARG A 117 -52.85 16.86 -59.25
N THR A 118 -52.23 17.95 -59.67
CA THR A 118 -50.83 18.35 -59.40
C THR A 118 -50.72 18.77 -57.95
N TYR A 119 -50.83 17.79 -57.06
CA TYR A 119 -50.08 17.84 -55.82
C TYR A 119 -48.63 18.17 -56.18
N PRO A 120 -47.98 19.17 -55.56
CA PRO A 120 -46.55 19.35 -55.77
C PRO A 120 -45.85 18.04 -55.40
N GLN A 121 -44.85 17.64 -56.19
CA GLN A 121 -44.08 16.44 -55.85
C GLN A 121 -43.58 16.58 -54.40
N PRO A 122 -43.81 15.59 -53.53
CA PRO A 122 -43.37 15.68 -52.15
C PRO A 122 -41.84 15.87 -52.15
N PRO A 123 -41.29 16.80 -51.33
CA PRO A 123 -39.86 17.04 -51.31
C PRO A 123 -39.11 15.74 -51.00
N PRO A 124 -37.96 15.47 -51.65
CA PRO A 124 -37.22 14.24 -51.44
C PRO A 124 -36.86 14.09 -49.96
N SER A 125 -36.93 12.86 -49.44
CA SER A 125 -36.78 12.61 -48.02
C SER A 125 -35.37 12.96 -47.53
N ASN A 126 -35.28 13.75 -46.46
CA ASN A 126 -33.99 14.12 -45.83
C ASN A 126 -33.36 12.97 -45.01
N LEU A 127 -34.02 11.80 -44.97
CA LEU A 127 -33.62 10.62 -44.21
C LEU A 127 -32.16 10.16 -44.47
N PRO A 128 -31.68 9.98 -45.72
CA PRO A 128 -30.28 9.62 -45.97
C PRO A 128 -29.27 10.66 -45.47
N TYR A 129 -29.62 11.96 -45.47
CA TYR A 129 -28.74 13.00 -44.91
C TYR A 129 -28.64 12.90 -43.37
N ILE A 130 -29.76 12.60 -42.71
CA ILE A 130 -29.81 12.36 -41.25
C ILE A 130 -29.00 11.12 -40.89
N LEU A 131 -29.17 10.01 -41.62
CA LEU A 131 -28.37 8.79 -41.42
C LEU A 131 -26.87 9.02 -41.64
N LEU A 132 -26.49 9.76 -42.69
CA LEU A 132 -25.08 10.10 -42.94
C LEU A 132 -24.50 11.02 -41.86
N GLY A 133 -25.31 11.90 -41.28
CA GLY A 133 -24.96 12.70 -40.10
C GLY A 133 -24.72 11.83 -38.86
N MET A 134 -25.64 10.91 -38.56
CA MET A 134 -25.49 9.95 -37.44
C MET A 134 -24.27 9.03 -37.63
N ALA A 135 -24.06 8.50 -38.84
CA ALA A 135 -22.90 7.67 -39.16
C ALA A 135 -21.58 8.42 -38.88
N LYS A 136 -21.48 9.70 -39.30
CA LYS A 136 -20.33 10.55 -38.96
C LYS A 136 -20.16 10.72 -37.45
N LEU A 137 -21.23 10.99 -36.69
CA LEU A 137 -21.16 11.12 -35.23
C LEU A 137 -20.65 9.82 -34.56
N PHE A 138 -21.14 8.65 -34.99
CA PHE A 138 -20.64 7.36 -34.50
C PHE A 138 -19.19 7.10 -34.91
N THR A 139 -18.76 7.48 -36.12
CA THR A 139 -17.36 7.38 -36.53
C THR A 139 -16.44 8.24 -35.66
N TRP A 140 -16.83 9.50 -35.38
CA TRP A 140 -16.07 10.38 -34.48
C TRP A 140 -16.01 9.86 -33.05
N LEU A 141 -17.14 9.39 -32.50
CA LEU A 141 -17.21 8.82 -31.14
C LEU A 141 -16.38 7.54 -31.01
N THR A 142 -16.47 6.64 -31.99
CA THR A 142 -15.70 5.38 -32.02
C THR A 142 -14.21 5.65 -32.20
N GLY A 143 -13.83 6.58 -33.09
CA GLY A 143 -12.44 6.99 -33.29
C GLY A 143 -11.83 7.64 -32.04
N ALA A 144 -12.55 8.55 -31.38
CA ALA A 144 -12.12 9.17 -30.14
C ALA A 144 -11.95 8.13 -29.01
N SER A 145 -12.89 7.18 -28.89
CA SER A 145 -12.81 6.05 -27.95
C SER A 145 -11.59 5.17 -28.22
N ALA A 146 -11.36 4.77 -29.48
CA ALA A 146 -10.19 3.97 -29.87
C ALA A 146 -8.86 4.68 -29.57
N VAL A 147 -8.76 5.99 -29.81
CA VAL A 147 -7.57 6.79 -29.45
C VAL A 147 -7.38 6.87 -27.94
N LEU A 148 -8.45 7.04 -27.15
CA LEU A 148 -8.38 7.04 -25.68
C LEU A 148 -7.87 5.69 -25.14
N VAL A 149 -8.40 4.58 -25.66
CA VAL A 149 -7.98 3.21 -25.32
C VAL A 149 -6.52 2.98 -25.70
N LEU A 150 -6.08 3.45 -26.87
CA LEU A 150 -4.68 3.36 -27.29
C LEU A 150 -3.77 4.14 -26.33
N ILE A 151 -4.12 5.38 -25.96
CA ILE A 151 -3.36 6.18 -24.98
C ILE A 151 -3.27 5.48 -23.62
N TYR A 152 -4.37 4.89 -23.14
CA TYR A 152 -4.42 4.14 -21.89
C TYR A 152 -3.43 2.97 -21.88
N TYR A 153 -3.50 2.07 -22.88
CA TYR A 153 -2.61 0.90 -22.95
C TYR A 153 -1.16 1.26 -23.30
N ARG A 154 -0.94 2.31 -24.11
CA ARG A 154 0.40 2.72 -24.58
C ARG A 154 1.21 3.49 -23.53
N PHE A 155 0.55 4.30 -22.68
CA PHE A 155 1.23 5.24 -21.79
C PHE A 155 0.84 5.12 -20.31
N LEU A 156 -0.44 4.97 -19.97
CA LEU A 156 -0.87 4.90 -18.57
C LEU A 156 -0.52 3.54 -17.97
N PHE A 157 -0.94 2.45 -18.61
CA PHE A 157 -0.73 1.09 -18.10
C PHE A 157 0.76 0.77 -17.83
N PRO A 158 1.73 1.07 -18.73
CA PRO A 158 3.16 0.83 -18.47
C PRO A 158 3.76 1.71 -17.36
N ARG A 159 3.17 2.87 -17.04
CA ARG A 159 3.59 3.71 -15.91
C ARG A 159 3.02 3.20 -14.58
N VAL A 160 1.76 2.75 -14.58
CA VAL A 160 1.12 2.15 -13.39
C VAL A 160 1.82 0.84 -13.02
N THR A 161 2.10 -0.05 -13.96
CA THR A 161 2.81 -1.32 -13.67
C THR A 161 4.23 -1.09 -13.16
N ARG A 162 5.02 -0.20 -13.80
CA ARG A 162 6.38 0.13 -13.32
C ARG A 162 6.39 0.71 -11.90
N THR A 163 5.45 1.61 -11.58
CA THR A 163 5.37 2.21 -10.23
C THR A 163 4.83 1.22 -9.19
N ALA A 164 3.93 0.30 -9.56
CA ALA A 164 3.50 -0.79 -8.70
C ALA A 164 4.65 -1.77 -8.39
N LEU A 165 5.39 -2.21 -9.40
CA LEU A 165 6.55 -3.11 -9.24
C LEU A 165 7.64 -2.49 -8.36
N ALA A 166 7.98 -1.20 -8.56
CA ALA A 166 8.95 -0.50 -7.73
C ALA A 166 8.50 -0.34 -6.26
N ARG A 167 7.18 -0.22 -6.00
CA ARG A 167 6.63 -0.23 -4.63
C ARG A 167 6.66 -1.62 -4.00
N LEU A 168 6.48 -2.68 -4.80
CA LEU A 168 6.57 -4.06 -4.33
C LEU A 168 8.01 -4.45 -3.97
N SER A 169 9.00 -4.12 -4.81
CA SER A 169 10.41 -4.41 -4.51
C SER A 169 10.92 -3.64 -3.27
N LEU A 170 10.49 -2.39 -3.07
CA LEU A 170 10.80 -1.63 -1.85
C LEU A 170 10.21 -2.29 -0.60
N LYS A 171 8.96 -2.78 -0.65
CA LYS A 171 8.35 -3.54 0.45
C LYS A 171 9.09 -4.86 0.72
N GLN A 172 9.46 -5.59 -0.33
CA GLN A 172 10.25 -6.83 -0.20
C GLN A 172 11.62 -6.56 0.45
N HIS A 173 12.30 -5.48 0.08
CA HIS A 173 13.56 -5.07 0.70
C HIS A 173 13.39 -4.70 2.18
N GLN A 174 12.33 -3.97 2.55
CA GLN A 174 12.02 -3.66 3.95
C GLN A 174 11.75 -4.92 4.77
N ILE A 175 10.98 -5.89 4.24
CA ILE A 175 10.72 -7.17 4.89
C ILE A 175 12.02 -7.97 5.07
N ALA A 176 12.88 -8.02 4.06
CA ALA A 176 14.18 -8.72 4.12
C ALA A 176 15.18 -8.04 5.08
N LEU A 177 15.08 -6.72 5.29
CA LEU A 177 15.87 -6.02 6.30
C LEU A 177 15.36 -6.31 7.72
N LEU A 178 14.04 -6.35 7.92
CA LEU A 178 13.42 -6.71 9.20
C LEU A 178 13.67 -8.18 9.59
N SER A 179 13.71 -9.11 8.62
CA SER A 179 14.06 -10.51 8.90
C SER A 179 15.52 -10.63 9.34
N LYS A 180 16.45 -9.96 8.66
CA LYS A 180 17.88 -9.91 9.07
C LYS A 180 18.07 -9.26 10.45
N LEU A 181 17.30 -8.23 10.78
CA LEU A 181 17.32 -7.62 12.12
C LEU A 181 16.80 -8.59 13.18
N ARG A 182 15.71 -9.31 12.91
CA ARG A 182 15.17 -10.34 13.82
C ARG A 182 16.16 -11.48 14.02
N GLU A 183 16.82 -11.93 12.97
CA GLU A 183 17.86 -12.96 12.98
C GLU A 183 19.07 -12.52 13.80
N SER A 184 19.57 -11.29 13.61
CA SER A 184 20.70 -10.76 14.38
C SER A 184 20.35 -10.51 15.86
N LEU A 185 19.11 -10.12 16.18
CA LEU A 185 18.64 -10.06 17.58
C LEU A 185 18.48 -11.46 18.20
N GLY A 186 18.13 -12.47 17.42
CA GLY A 186 18.10 -13.87 17.85
C GLY A 186 19.51 -14.34 18.24
N ALA A 187 20.45 -14.25 17.31
CA ALA A 187 21.85 -14.64 17.53
C ALA A 187 22.55 -13.81 18.62
N LEU A 188 22.16 -12.54 18.82
CA LEU A 188 22.65 -11.73 19.94
C LEU A 188 22.07 -12.21 21.28
N LYS A 189 20.77 -12.53 21.34
CA LYS A 189 20.14 -13.09 22.56
C LYS A 189 20.68 -14.48 22.92
N GLU A 190 20.98 -15.30 21.93
CA GLU A 190 21.61 -16.61 22.10
C GLU A 190 23.01 -16.47 22.71
N LYS A 191 23.88 -15.67 22.10
CA LYS A 191 25.21 -15.34 22.65
C LYS A 191 25.15 -14.63 24.00
N GLN A 192 24.12 -13.83 24.24
CA GLN A 192 23.87 -13.24 25.55
C GLN A 192 23.55 -14.34 26.57
N ALA A 193 22.64 -15.28 26.27
CA ALA A 193 22.34 -16.40 27.16
C ALA A 193 23.56 -17.29 27.43
N GLU A 194 24.36 -17.61 26.40
CA GLU A 194 25.64 -18.32 26.55
C GLU A 194 26.60 -17.58 27.51
N THR A 195 26.73 -16.25 27.34
CA THR A 195 27.62 -15.43 28.17
C THR A 195 27.11 -15.30 29.61
N PHE A 196 25.79 -15.12 29.79
CA PHE A 196 25.18 -15.00 31.12
C PHE A 196 25.12 -16.34 31.87
N ALA A 197 25.14 -17.49 31.18
CA ALA A 197 25.28 -18.80 31.82
C ALA A 197 26.68 -19.03 32.47
N VAL A 198 27.70 -18.27 32.05
CA VAL A 198 29.05 -18.30 32.64
C VAL A 198 29.19 -17.29 33.79
N LEU A 199 28.34 -16.26 33.83
CA LEU A 199 28.30 -15.32 34.95
C LEU A 199 27.60 -15.97 36.17
N PRO A 200 28.02 -15.65 37.40
CA PRO A 200 27.22 -16.01 38.56
C PRO A 200 25.83 -15.34 38.41
N GLN A 201 24.77 -16.15 38.51
CA GLN A 201 23.41 -15.62 38.51
C GLN A 201 23.29 -14.57 39.63
N PRO A 202 22.53 -13.48 39.43
CA PRO A 202 22.28 -12.53 40.52
C PRO A 202 21.68 -13.31 41.69
N PRO A 203 22.17 -13.09 42.93
CA PRO A 203 21.61 -13.80 44.08
C PRO A 203 20.10 -13.55 44.14
N PRO A 204 19.28 -14.57 44.47
CA PRO A 204 17.83 -14.39 44.60
C PRO A 204 17.54 -13.25 45.59
N PRO A 205 16.43 -12.52 45.41
CA PRO A 205 16.14 -11.30 46.17
C PRO A 205 16.15 -11.59 47.67
N GLN A 206 17.24 -11.21 48.34
CA GLN A 206 17.44 -11.54 49.75
C GLN A 206 16.38 -10.85 50.61
N GLU A 207 15.78 -11.61 51.52
CA GLU A 207 14.86 -11.07 52.53
C GLU A 207 15.50 -9.86 53.24
N GLU A 208 14.68 -8.85 53.57
CA GLU A 208 15.16 -7.82 54.48
C GLU A 208 15.61 -8.47 55.80
N ARG A 209 16.76 -8.03 56.32
CA ARG A 209 17.38 -8.61 57.53
C ARG A 209 16.46 -8.66 58.76
N LYS A 210 15.39 -7.85 58.78
CA LYS A 210 14.34 -7.85 59.80
C LYS A 210 13.57 -9.17 59.90
N TYR A 211 13.32 -9.84 58.78
CA TYR A 211 12.47 -11.03 58.69
C TYR A 211 13.26 -12.35 58.71
N LYS A 212 14.58 -12.29 58.50
CA LYS A 212 15.45 -13.46 58.40
C LYS A 212 15.39 -14.36 59.65
N ASP A 213 15.34 -13.73 60.82
CA ASP A 213 15.31 -14.42 62.11
C ASP A 213 13.88 -14.80 62.55
N ILE A 214 12.86 -14.32 61.83
CA ILE A 214 11.45 -14.67 62.02
C ILE A 214 11.18 -16.01 61.36
N HIS A 215 10.55 -16.94 62.09
CA HIS A 215 10.43 -18.34 61.71
C HIS A 215 9.01 -18.91 61.80
N CYS A 216 8.11 -18.25 62.53
CA CYS A 216 6.70 -18.62 62.67
C CYS A 216 5.81 -17.50 62.13
N LEU A 217 4.59 -17.82 61.69
CA LEU A 217 3.61 -16.84 61.22
C LEU A 217 3.10 -15.94 62.35
N GLU A 218 3.18 -16.41 63.60
CA GLU A 218 2.70 -15.70 64.80
C GLU A 218 3.67 -14.60 65.27
N ASP A 219 4.96 -14.71 64.91
CA ASP A 219 5.98 -13.68 65.15
C ASP A 219 5.87 -12.50 64.16
N LEU A 220 5.21 -12.73 63.01
CA LEU A 220 4.82 -11.66 62.09
C LEU A 220 3.64 -10.89 62.69
N ASN A 221 3.96 -9.92 63.55
CA ASN A 221 3.02 -9.03 64.25
C ASN A 221 2.31 -8.06 63.28
N ILE A 222 1.47 -8.63 62.42
CA ILE A 222 0.67 -7.99 61.38
C ILE A 222 -0.75 -7.83 61.95
N SER A 223 -1.29 -6.62 61.94
CA SER A 223 -2.69 -6.41 62.31
C SER A 223 -3.61 -7.05 61.24
N PRO A 224 -4.61 -7.86 61.62
CA PRO A 224 -5.45 -8.59 60.66
C PRO A 224 -6.31 -7.69 59.76
N GLU A 225 -6.39 -6.39 60.07
CA GLU A 225 -7.17 -5.37 59.36
C GLU A 225 -6.31 -4.44 58.48
N SER A 226 -4.98 -4.56 58.48
CA SER A 226 -4.07 -3.65 57.76
C SER A 226 -3.42 -4.29 56.53
N GLU A 227 -3.23 -3.51 55.46
CA GLU A 227 -2.51 -3.94 54.26
C GLU A 227 -1.08 -4.41 54.61
N ILE A 228 -0.71 -5.61 54.14
CA ILE A 228 0.55 -6.26 54.53
C ILE A 228 1.74 -5.59 53.85
N ALA A 229 2.61 -4.98 54.66
CA ALA A 229 3.92 -4.46 54.24
C ALA A 229 5.06 -5.50 54.29
N VAL A 230 4.73 -6.78 54.51
CA VAL A 230 5.68 -7.91 54.59
C VAL A 230 5.81 -8.57 53.21
N PRO A 231 7.02 -8.88 52.73
CA PRO A 231 7.21 -9.58 51.46
C PRO A 231 6.50 -10.95 51.41
N GLU A 232 5.95 -11.27 50.24
CA GLU A 232 5.28 -12.54 49.93
C GLU A 232 6.15 -13.76 50.27
N TYR A 233 7.43 -13.71 49.88
CA TYR A 233 8.42 -14.77 50.16
C TYR A 233 8.54 -15.06 51.67
N THR A 234 8.64 -14.02 52.50
CA THR A 234 8.75 -14.18 53.96
C THR A 234 7.47 -14.76 54.58
N LEU A 235 6.29 -14.42 54.03
CA LEU A 235 5.02 -14.97 54.47
C LEU A 235 4.91 -16.47 54.14
N LEU A 236 5.24 -16.84 52.89
CA LEU A 236 5.27 -18.24 52.45
C LEU A 236 6.28 -19.07 53.24
N ARG A 237 7.49 -18.54 53.49
CA ARG A 237 8.51 -19.25 54.28
C ARG A 237 8.01 -19.56 55.70
N CYS A 238 7.36 -18.61 56.36
CA CYS A 238 6.82 -18.82 57.70
C CYS A 238 5.64 -19.83 57.68
N ALA A 239 4.72 -19.71 56.72
CA ALA A 239 3.59 -20.63 56.59
C ALA A 239 4.02 -22.09 56.31
N ILE A 240 4.99 -22.29 55.42
CA ILE A 240 5.59 -23.61 55.13
C ILE A 240 6.30 -24.17 56.37
N GLN A 241 7.01 -23.31 57.13
CA GLN A 241 7.73 -23.72 58.33
C GLN A 241 6.78 -24.08 59.49
N ASP A 242 5.64 -23.38 59.64
CA ASP A 242 4.59 -23.70 60.63
C ASP A 242 3.81 -24.97 60.27
N LEU A 243 3.57 -25.25 59.00
CA LEU A 243 2.96 -26.51 58.55
C LEU A 243 3.90 -27.71 58.78
N ALA A 244 5.19 -27.53 58.50
CA ALA A 244 6.22 -28.53 58.83
C ALA A 244 6.32 -28.78 60.35
N ALA A 245 6.23 -27.74 61.18
CA ALA A 245 6.18 -27.88 62.63
C ALA A 245 4.91 -28.63 63.12
N GLN A 246 3.77 -28.42 62.45
CA GLN A 246 2.53 -29.17 62.68
C GLN A 246 2.54 -30.61 62.13
N LYS A 247 3.56 -31.01 61.35
CA LYS A 247 3.66 -32.30 60.64
C LYS A 247 2.48 -32.56 59.69
N LYS A 248 1.94 -31.51 59.07
CA LYS A 248 0.93 -31.61 58.01
C LYS A 248 1.61 -31.62 56.64
N PRO A 249 1.03 -32.29 55.63
CA PRO A 249 1.56 -32.22 54.27
C PRO A 249 1.33 -30.82 53.71
N THR A 250 2.40 -30.14 53.31
CA THR A 250 2.36 -28.76 52.76
C THR A 250 1.79 -28.73 51.33
N THR A 251 0.56 -29.20 51.16
CA THR A 251 -0.20 -29.12 49.91
C THR A 251 -0.65 -27.67 49.66
N LYS A 252 -0.99 -27.33 48.40
CA LYS A 252 -1.52 -25.99 48.07
C LYS A 252 -2.72 -25.65 48.96
N GLU A 253 -3.68 -26.55 49.05
CA GLU A 253 -4.97 -26.31 49.71
C GLU A 253 -4.81 -26.06 51.22
N GLU A 254 -3.95 -26.81 51.91
CA GLU A 254 -3.65 -26.56 53.33
C GLU A 254 -2.84 -25.27 53.55
N LEU A 255 -1.94 -24.91 52.63
CA LEU A 255 -1.15 -23.67 52.71
C LEU A 255 -2.04 -22.42 52.62
N PHE A 256 -2.94 -22.36 51.64
CA PHE A 256 -3.85 -21.21 51.52
C PHE A 256 -4.95 -21.24 52.59
N SER A 257 -5.51 -22.40 52.95
CA SER A 257 -6.46 -22.52 54.07
C SER A 257 -5.89 -22.02 55.40
N THR A 258 -4.61 -22.30 55.68
CA THR A 258 -3.97 -21.79 56.91
C THR A 258 -3.70 -20.29 56.85
N LEU A 259 -3.32 -19.74 55.70
CA LEU A 259 -3.18 -18.28 55.51
C LEU A 259 -4.51 -17.54 55.65
N GLU A 260 -5.57 -17.99 54.97
CA GLU A 260 -6.94 -17.45 55.09
C GLU A 260 -7.44 -17.47 56.53
N SER A 261 -7.22 -18.58 57.25
CA SER A 261 -7.65 -18.73 58.66
C SER A 261 -6.98 -17.75 59.63
N ARG A 262 -5.82 -17.21 59.25
CA ARG A 262 -5.02 -16.25 60.04
C ARG A 262 -5.20 -14.81 59.57
N TYR A 263 -5.48 -14.62 58.29
CA TYR A 263 -5.60 -13.31 57.64
C TYR A 263 -6.90 -13.23 56.82
N PRO A 264 -8.05 -12.96 57.46
CA PRO A 264 -9.35 -12.95 56.77
C PRO A 264 -9.43 -12.01 55.56
N TRP A 265 -8.59 -10.95 55.53
CA TRP A 265 -8.51 -10.01 54.43
C TRP A 265 -8.08 -10.66 53.10
N LEU A 266 -7.42 -11.84 53.09
CA LEU A 266 -7.11 -12.59 51.86
C LEU A 266 -8.37 -12.94 51.04
N THR A 267 -9.52 -13.08 51.70
CA THR A 267 -10.81 -13.35 51.03
C THR A 267 -11.43 -12.12 50.34
N THR A 268 -10.79 -10.95 50.47
CA THR A 268 -11.18 -9.70 49.80
C THR A 268 -10.67 -9.69 48.36
N GLU A 269 -11.27 -8.89 47.47
CA GLU A 269 -10.84 -8.71 46.07
C GLU A 269 -9.33 -8.42 45.92
N LYS A 270 -8.75 -7.52 46.75
CA LYS A 270 -7.29 -7.28 46.81
C LYS A 270 -6.48 -8.50 47.29
N GLY A 271 -7.07 -9.33 48.13
CA GLY A 271 -6.46 -10.53 48.67
C GLY A 271 -6.31 -11.62 47.61
N ILE A 272 -7.24 -11.69 46.63
CA ILE A 272 -7.15 -12.60 45.47
C ILE A 272 -6.00 -12.18 44.54
N GLU A 273 -5.80 -10.87 44.31
CA GLU A 273 -4.62 -10.38 43.60
C GLU A 273 -3.33 -10.77 44.33
N TYR A 274 -3.29 -10.62 45.65
CA TYR A 274 -2.15 -11.02 46.48
C TYR A 274 -1.95 -12.56 46.53
N GLU A 275 -3.02 -13.37 46.49
CA GLU A 275 -2.94 -14.84 46.36
C GLU A 275 -2.27 -15.24 45.05
N SER A 276 -2.61 -14.57 43.94
CA SER A 276 -1.96 -14.80 42.65
C SER A 276 -0.47 -14.43 42.67
N SER A 277 -0.12 -13.34 43.35
CA SER A 277 1.28 -12.91 43.53
C SER A 277 2.05 -13.89 44.43
N LEU A 278 1.47 -14.33 45.55
CA LEU A 278 2.00 -15.42 46.39
C LEU A 278 2.22 -16.71 45.59
N TRP A 279 1.28 -17.08 44.72
CA TRP A 279 1.41 -18.26 43.87
C TRP A 279 2.52 -18.12 42.82
N ASP A 280 2.64 -16.96 42.17
CA ASP A 280 3.76 -16.68 41.27
C ASP A 280 5.10 -16.65 42.03
N THR A 281 5.15 -16.07 43.22
CA THR A 281 6.33 -16.07 44.12
C THR A 281 6.70 -17.51 44.53
N LEU A 282 5.74 -18.39 44.77
CA LEU A 282 5.97 -19.81 45.08
C LEU A 282 6.58 -20.58 43.90
N ASN A 283 6.13 -20.31 42.68
CA ASN A 283 6.59 -21.00 41.46
C ASN A 283 7.90 -20.44 40.87
N ASN A 284 8.17 -19.14 41.03
CA ASN A 284 9.32 -18.47 40.41
C ASN A 284 10.58 -18.44 41.30
N ASN A 285 10.48 -18.61 42.62
CA ASN A 285 11.64 -18.57 43.52
C ASN A 285 12.27 -19.96 43.72
N PRO A 286 13.59 -20.13 43.47
CA PRO A 286 14.25 -21.44 43.50
C PRO A 286 14.40 -22.06 44.91
N ASP A 287 14.17 -21.28 45.96
CA ASP A 287 14.23 -21.74 47.36
C ASP A 287 12.96 -22.48 47.79
N PHE A 288 11.90 -22.44 46.99
CA PHE A 288 10.73 -23.31 47.12
C PHE A 288 10.81 -24.41 46.06
N SER A 289 10.53 -25.65 46.44
CA SER A 289 10.42 -26.74 45.48
C SER A 289 9.27 -27.66 45.82
N GLU A 290 8.43 -27.94 44.83
CA GLU A 290 7.48 -29.04 44.85
C GLU A 290 8.24 -30.37 44.95
N VAL A 291 7.86 -31.19 45.92
CA VAL A 291 8.35 -32.56 46.14
C VAL A 291 7.13 -33.47 46.19
N GLU A 292 7.18 -34.58 45.47
CA GLU A 292 6.10 -35.58 45.49
C GLU A 292 6.38 -36.60 46.61
N GLU A 293 5.58 -36.56 47.67
CA GLU A 293 5.69 -37.42 48.85
C GLU A 293 4.34 -38.12 49.07
N ASP A 294 4.35 -39.46 49.18
CA ASP A 294 3.16 -40.33 49.21
C ASP A 294 2.10 -40.07 48.11
N GLY A 295 2.52 -39.53 46.96
CA GLY A 295 1.65 -39.16 45.83
C GLY A 295 0.94 -37.81 45.99
N LEU A 296 1.30 -37.04 47.02
CA LEU A 296 0.86 -35.66 47.23
C LEU A 296 1.98 -34.69 46.85
N ARG A 297 1.59 -33.54 46.28
CA ARG A 297 2.49 -32.43 45.94
C ARG A 297 2.72 -31.56 47.17
N VAL A 298 3.87 -31.74 47.81
CA VAL A 298 4.28 -31.05 49.04
C VAL A 298 5.29 -29.95 48.69
N TRP A 299 5.02 -28.72 49.12
CA TRP A 299 5.93 -27.60 48.93
C TRP A 299 6.96 -27.53 50.07
N MET A 300 8.22 -27.84 49.76
CA MET A 300 9.32 -27.77 50.70
C MET A 300 10.18 -26.54 50.43
N HIS A 301 10.34 -25.68 51.44
CA HIS A 301 11.34 -24.62 51.42
C HIS A 301 12.73 -25.22 51.65
N LYS A 302 13.53 -25.27 50.58
CA LYS A 302 14.92 -25.68 50.64
C LYS A 302 15.76 -24.50 51.14
N ARG A 303 16.07 -24.50 52.44
CA ARG A 303 17.27 -23.79 52.93
C ARG A 303 18.49 -24.45 52.27
N VAL A 304 18.87 -23.96 51.09
CA VAL A 304 20.09 -24.39 50.39
C VAL A 304 21.26 -24.22 51.36
N PRO A 305 21.91 -25.32 51.83
CA PRO A 305 23.14 -25.19 52.59
C PRO A 305 24.12 -24.43 51.70
N PRO A 306 24.89 -23.45 52.21
CA PRO A 306 25.86 -22.74 51.37
C PRO A 306 26.75 -23.80 50.71
N PRO A 307 26.70 -23.96 49.37
CA PRO A 307 27.41 -25.05 48.75
C PRO A 307 28.90 -24.84 49.01
N ASP A 308 29.60 -25.91 49.38
CA ASP A 308 31.06 -25.97 49.38
C ASP A 308 31.51 -25.86 47.92
N ALA A 309 31.45 -24.65 47.40
CA ALA A 309 31.39 -24.39 45.97
C ALA A 309 32.77 -24.64 45.36
N GLU A 310 32.85 -25.70 44.55
CA GLU A 310 33.96 -25.87 43.62
C GLU A 310 34.15 -24.54 42.86
N PRO A 311 35.32 -23.89 42.96
CA PRO A 311 35.48 -22.53 42.48
C PRO A 311 35.22 -22.51 40.98
N SER A 312 34.26 -21.68 40.55
CA SER A 312 33.80 -21.68 39.16
C SER A 312 34.97 -21.50 38.19
N PRO A 313 34.90 -22.03 36.95
CA PRO A 313 36.01 -21.91 36.00
C PRO A 313 36.40 -20.45 35.71
N LEU A 314 35.48 -19.50 35.93
CA LEU A 314 35.75 -18.07 35.89
C LEU A 314 36.56 -17.57 37.11
N ILE A 315 36.30 -18.06 38.33
CA ILE A 315 37.16 -17.76 39.49
C ILE A 315 38.56 -18.34 39.28
N ASN A 316 38.67 -19.54 38.71
CA ASN A 316 39.95 -20.16 38.39
C ASN A 316 40.69 -19.41 37.25
N SER A 317 39.98 -18.91 36.22
CA SER A 317 40.60 -18.11 35.16
C SER A 317 40.97 -16.70 35.62
N VAL A 318 40.18 -16.06 36.50
CA VAL A 318 40.48 -14.74 37.09
C VAL A 318 41.63 -14.82 38.10
N THR A 319 41.73 -15.88 38.90
CA THR A 319 42.90 -16.10 39.77
C THR A 319 44.15 -16.45 38.97
N SER A 320 44.03 -17.29 37.93
CA SER A 320 45.13 -17.54 36.98
C SER A 320 45.58 -16.25 36.27
N LEU A 321 44.64 -15.42 35.79
CA LEU A 321 44.93 -14.12 35.18
C LEU A 321 45.56 -13.14 36.18
N LYS A 322 45.09 -13.09 37.43
CA LYS A 322 45.70 -12.30 38.51
C LYS A 322 47.15 -12.71 38.79
N ASN A 323 47.47 -13.98 38.63
CA ASN A 323 48.82 -14.53 38.81
C ASN A 323 49.71 -14.38 37.55
N ALA A 324 49.10 -14.36 36.35
CA ALA A 324 49.80 -14.19 35.07
C ALA A 324 50.01 -12.71 34.69
N LEU A 325 49.15 -11.80 35.16
CA LEU A 325 49.35 -10.36 35.06
C LEU A 325 50.62 -9.98 35.85
N PRO A 326 51.57 -9.23 35.26
CA PRO A 326 52.74 -8.78 35.99
C PRO A 326 52.29 -7.85 37.12
N THR A 327 52.47 -8.29 38.37
CA THR A 327 52.24 -7.48 39.58
C THR A 327 52.86 -6.10 39.38
N LYS A 328 52.03 -5.05 39.42
CA LYS A 328 52.47 -3.67 39.16
C LYS A 328 53.66 -3.31 40.04
N ARG A 329 54.86 -3.35 39.47
CA ARG A 329 56.00 -2.58 39.98
C ARG A 329 55.57 -1.12 39.95
N SER A 330 55.53 -0.46 41.10
CA SER A 330 55.17 0.95 41.18
C SER A 330 56.02 1.75 40.19
N PRO A 331 55.42 2.44 39.20
CA PRO A 331 56.19 3.15 38.19
C PRO A 331 56.95 4.29 38.86
N ILE A 332 58.28 4.28 38.71
CA ILE A 332 59.16 5.27 39.33
C ILE A 332 58.91 6.67 38.76
N ASN A 333 58.30 6.78 37.57
CA ASN A 333 57.80 8.04 37.01
C ASN A 333 56.40 7.88 36.39
N PRO A 334 55.43 8.78 36.68
CA PRO A 334 54.06 8.66 36.16
C PRO A 334 53.95 8.94 34.65
N TYR A 335 54.93 9.63 34.05
CA TYR A 335 54.92 10.04 32.65
C TYR A 335 55.29 8.93 31.65
N GLN A 336 55.87 7.81 32.09
CA GLN A 336 56.36 6.75 31.21
C GLN A 336 55.22 6.13 30.39
N HIS A 337 54.11 5.77 31.04
CA HIS A 337 52.91 5.25 30.38
C HIS A 337 52.33 6.23 29.32
N THR A 338 52.47 7.54 29.53
CA THR A 338 52.02 8.54 28.55
C THR A 338 52.91 8.56 27.31
N LEU A 339 54.23 8.40 27.48
CA LEU A 339 55.19 8.30 26.37
C LEU A 339 55.01 7.00 25.59
N ASP A 340 54.80 5.87 26.27
CA ASP A 340 54.54 4.58 25.63
C ASP A 340 53.26 4.63 24.79
N THR A 341 52.14 5.11 25.35
CA THR A 341 50.87 5.23 24.59
C THR A 341 50.95 6.22 23.41
N LEU A 342 51.73 7.30 23.52
CA LEU A 342 51.97 8.21 22.40
C LEU A 342 52.84 7.56 21.31
N THR A 343 53.77 6.69 21.70
CA THR A 343 54.63 5.92 20.78
C THR A 343 53.80 4.90 20.00
N ASP A 344 52.99 4.09 20.69
CA ASP A 344 52.08 3.11 20.08
C ASP A 344 51.06 3.79 19.15
N PHE A 345 50.44 4.90 19.58
CA PHE A 345 49.50 5.67 18.76
C PHE A 345 50.16 6.24 17.50
N THR A 346 51.40 6.73 17.61
CA THR A 346 52.19 7.22 16.46
C THR A 346 52.56 6.07 15.51
N GLY A 347 52.88 4.89 16.04
CA GLY A 347 53.11 3.67 15.27
C GLY A 347 51.86 3.21 14.52
N TYR A 348 50.69 3.26 15.17
CA TYR A 348 49.40 2.92 14.56
C TYR A 348 49.02 3.86 13.41
N ILE A 349 49.10 5.18 13.61
CA ILE A 349 48.83 6.18 12.54
C ILE A 349 49.82 5.99 11.38
N THR A 350 51.10 5.78 11.69
CA THR A 350 52.14 5.53 10.68
C THR A 350 51.79 4.29 9.84
N THR A 351 51.43 3.19 10.48
CA THR A 351 51.04 1.93 9.84
C THR A 351 49.83 2.11 8.91
N GLN A 352 48.75 2.72 9.40
CA GLN A 352 47.56 3.02 8.60
C GLN A 352 47.87 3.89 7.37
N THR A 353 48.64 4.97 7.57
CA THR A 353 48.94 5.95 6.51
C THR A 353 49.72 5.32 5.34
N TYR A 354 50.68 4.43 5.63
CA TYR A 354 51.50 3.80 4.59
C TYR A 354 50.86 2.52 3.99
N GLN A 355 49.99 1.81 4.72
CA GLN A 355 49.26 0.65 4.17
C GLN A 355 48.15 1.05 3.18
N MET A 356 47.41 2.13 3.43
CA MET A 356 46.42 2.63 2.46
C MET A 356 47.06 3.22 1.19
N SER A 357 48.29 3.73 1.28
CA SER A 357 48.99 4.34 0.14
C SER A 357 49.58 3.32 -0.85
N THR A 358 49.84 2.09 -0.41
CA THR A 358 50.55 1.05 -1.20
C THR A 358 49.61 0.07 -1.91
N SER A 359 48.36 -0.04 -1.44
CA SER A 359 47.34 -0.93 -2.03
C SER A 359 46.72 -0.41 -3.33
N SER A 360 46.97 0.85 -3.70
CA SER A 360 46.43 1.49 -4.92
C SER A 360 47.42 1.54 -6.10
N LEU A 361 48.56 0.83 -6.05
CA LEU A 361 49.66 1.01 -7.02
C LEU A 361 50.14 -0.28 -7.72
N ARG A 362 49.24 -0.98 -8.42
CA ARG A 362 49.61 -1.94 -9.48
C ARG A 362 48.82 -1.71 -10.77
N LEU A 363 49.53 -1.27 -11.80
CA LEU A 363 49.15 -1.20 -13.22
C LEU A 363 49.36 -2.61 -13.89
N PRO A 364 49.08 -2.84 -15.20
CA PRO A 364 48.92 -1.86 -16.29
C PRO A 364 47.69 -2.02 -17.22
N GLY A 365 47.34 -0.92 -17.91
CA GLY A 365 46.76 -1.02 -19.25
C GLY A 365 45.31 -0.57 -19.47
N VAL A 366 44.99 0.71 -19.27
CA VAL A 366 44.14 1.55 -20.16
C VAL A 366 44.16 3.00 -19.64
N SER A 367 44.22 3.97 -20.56
CA SER A 367 44.28 5.39 -20.23
C SER A 367 42.89 6.05 -20.21
N GLY A 368 42.73 7.06 -19.36
CA GLY A 368 41.88 8.21 -19.69
C GLY A 368 40.37 8.10 -19.46
N SER A 369 39.94 7.91 -18.22
CA SER A 369 38.65 8.47 -17.78
C SER A 369 38.68 8.82 -16.29
N SER A 370 38.13 9.98 -15.93
CA SER A 370 37.87 10.35 -14.54
C SER A 370 36.64 9.59 -14.05
N ALA A 371 36.85 8.39 -13.50
CA ALA A 371 35.82 7.73 -12.72
C ALA A 371 35.36 8.67 -11.60
N PRO A 372 34.05 8.90 -11.41
CA PRO A 372 33.56 9.75 -10.33
C PRO A 372 33.95 9.09 -9.00
N LEU A 373 34.69 9.83 -8.19
CA LEU A 373 35.01 9.40 -6.83
C LEU A 373 33.71 9.34 -6.03
N ASP A 374 33.60 8.35 -5.14
CA ASP A 374 32.47 8.28 -4.21
C ASP A 374 32.40 9.58 -3.39
N ALA A 375 31.18 10.09 -3.18
CA ALA A 375 30.96 11.42 -2.60
C ALA A 375 31.57 11.54 -1.20
N GLN A 376 31.56 10.47 -0.42
CA GLN A 376 32.20 10.40 0.90
C GLN A 376 33.72 10.59 0.81
N GLN A 377 34.36 10.13 -0.27
CA GLN A 377 35.80 10.22 -0.45
C GLN A 377 36.24 11.63 -0.87
N GLU A 378 35.39 12.40 -1.55
CA GLU A 378 35.64 13.84 -1.77
C GLU A 378 35.36 14.67 -0.52
N GLU A 379 34.35 14.33 0.27
CA GLU A 379 34.05 14.96 1.57
C GLU A 379 35.25 14.83 2.54
N VAL A 380 35.75 13.62 2.76
CA VAL A 380 36.92 13.37 3.63
C VAL A 380 38.17 14.09 3.12
N ARG A 381 38.38 14.18 1.80
CA ARG A 381 39.48 14.97 1.20
C ARG A 381 39.31 16.47 1.41
N ARG A 382 38.07 16.98 1.45
CA ARG A 382 37.73 18.37 1.76
C ARG A 382 37.99 18.68 3.25
N GLU A 383 37.55 17.79 4.15
CA GLU A 383 37.80 17.91 5.59
C GLU A 383 39.29 17.88 5.94
N ILE A 384 40.05 16.92 5.41
CA ILE A 384 41.51 16.84 5.62
C ILE A 384 42.20 18.12 5.13
N ARG A 385 41.75 18.71 4.01
CA ARG A 385 42.27 19.98 3.50
C ARG A 385 41.89 21.15 4.42
N ALA A 386 40.67 21.18 4.95
CA ALA A 386 40.20 22.19 5.90
C ALA A 386 40.94 22.12 7.25
N LEU A 387 41.07 20.93 7.86
CA LEU A 387 41.85 20.73 9.08
C LEU A 387 43.32 21.07 8.88
N LYS A 388 43.94 20.64 7.77
CA LYS A 388 45.33 20.99 7.46
C LYS A 388 45.50 22.51 7.31
N GLY A 389 44.54 23.20 6.70
CA GLY A 389 44.50 24.67 6.66
C GLY A 389 44.39 25.28 8.05
N LEU A 390 43.46 24.81 8.88
CA LEU A 390 43.22 25.30 10.24
C LEU A 390 44.44 25.11 11.16
N VAL A 391 45.10 23.96 11.08
CA VAL A 391 46.28 23.62 11.90
C VAL A 391 47.51 24.39 11.45
N LEU A 392 47.73 24.55 10.14
CA LEU A 392 48.86 25.36 9.63
C LEU A 392 48.65 26.86 9.88
N ASN A 393 47.42 27.38 9.78
CA ASN A 393 47.09 28.78 10.04
C ASN A 393 47.07 29.15 11.54
N ARG A 394 47.30 28.18 12.44
CA ARG A 394 47.46 28.39 13.89
C ARG A 394 48.92 28.41 14.36
N ARG A 395 49.89 28.48 13.45
CA ARG A 395 51.32 28.64 13.78
C ARG A 395 51.77 30.07 14.12
N THR A 396 50.84 31.02 14.23
CA THR A 396 51.10 32.34 14.82
C THR A 396 51.09 32.20 16.35
N PHE A 397 52.28 32.06 16.93
CA PHE A 397 52.47 31.82 18.37
C PHE A 397 51.88 32.94 19.23
N ALA A 398 51.12 32.59 20.26
CA ALA A 398 50.94 33.48 21.40
C ALA A 398 52.28 33.54 22.18
N PRO A 399 52.79 34.74 22.53
CA PRO A 399 54.01 34.85 23.32
C PRO A 399 53.76 34.36 24.75
N SER A 400 54.71 33.60 25.30
CA SER A 400 54.67 33.20 26.71
C SER A 400 54.98 34.41 27.61
N PRO A 401 54.07 34.85 28.50
CA PRO A 401 54.43 35.79 29.55
C PRO A 401 55.39 35.11 30.54
N ALA A 402 56.49 35.79 30.86
CA ALA A 402 57.58 35.19 31.65
C ALA A 402 57.24 34.99 33.13
N SER A 403 58.03 34.13 33.79
CA SER A 403 57.94 33.87 35.23
C SER A 403 58.31 35.10 36.07
N GLY A 404 57.48 35.40 37.07
CA GLY A 404 57.74 36.38 38.14
C GLY A 404 56.52 37.25 38.49
N ALA A 405 56.31 37.67 39.73
CA ALA A 405 56.92 37.24 40.99
C ALA A 405 56.04 37.64 42.20
N ALA A 406 56.27 36.99 43.35
CA ALA A 406 55.98 37.46 44.71
C ALA A 406 54.62 38.14 45.03
N ALA A 407 53.73 37.39 45.69
CA ALA A 407 52.73 37.93 46.62
C ALA A 407 52.53 36.97 47.82
N ARG A 408 53.51 36.93 48.73
CA ARG A 408 53.35 36.30 50.05
C ARG A 408 52.48 37.21 50.93
N VAL A 409 51.41 36.67 51.50
CA VAL A 409 50.86 37.15 52.79
C VAL A 409 50.72 35.94 53.70
N SER A 410 51.29 36.01 54.89
CA SER A 410 51.30 34.92 55.87
C SER A 410 50.75 35.42 57.20
N LEU A 411 49.76 34.71 57.73
CA LEU A 411 49.25 34.66 59.12
C LEU A 411 48.53 33.29 59.19
N HIS A 412 48.86 32.27 59.99
CA HIS A 412 49.40 32.24 61.36
C HIS A 412 48.37 32.89 62.33
N THR A 413 47.85 32.26 63.39
CA THR A 413 48.30 31.05 64.12
C THR A 413 47.14 30.37 64.90
N VAL A 414 47.24 29.06 65.13
CA VAL A 414 46.74 28.22 66.27
C VAL A 414 45.50 28.65 67.09
N ALA A 415 44.57 27.71 67.26
CA ALA A 415 43.98 27.37 68.57
C ALA A 415 43.48 25.90 68.57
N ASP A 416 43.79 25.14 69.63
CA ASP A 416 43.42 23.73 69.81
C ASP A 416 42.14 23.55 70.67
N ASN A 417 41.77 22.28 70.89
CA ASN A 417 40.71 21.69 71.72
C ASN A 417 39.48 21.21 70.93
N ASN A 418 39.10 19.92 70.88
CA ASN A 418 39.26 18.73 71.76
C ASN A 418 38.29 18.65 72.96
N THR A 419 37.99 17.42 73.35
CA THR A 419 37.20 16.95 74.52
C THR A 419 35.67 16.83 74.33
N ALA A 420 35.18 15.67 74.79
CA ALA A 420 33.82 15.14 74.70
C ALA A 420 32.74 15.92 75.47
N ILE A 421 31.46 15.66 75.13
CA ILE A 421 30.62 14.64 75.81
C ILE A 421 29.84 13.87 74.74
#